data_AF-A0A1G0L5J8-F1
#
_entry.id   AF-A0A1G0L5J8-F1
#
_cell.length_a   1.000
_cell.length_b   1.000
_cell.length_c   1.000
_cell.angle_alpha   90.00
_cell.angle_beta   90.00
_cell.angle_gamma   90.00
#
_symmetry.space_group_name_H-M   'P 1'
#
loop_
_entity.id
_entity.type
_entity.pdbx_description
1 polymer ?
#
loop_
_entity_poly.entity_id
_entity_poly.type
_entity_poly.pdbx_seq_one_letter_code
_entity_poly.pdbx_strand_id
1 'polypeptide(L)'
;MEPFDAPERLALIAEWKRQAAEPLPPNLSQVGCLAMLAAVVLFIALPPLARALKVTLPPAVRVTVIVVAVVLLLGGRVVSQFGGTRGRQKVWNQSEAALAWLAAHGEGGDPAERRRAAVTVLLRAYHSDGPTTTAMLDVEAARTRLGAALPYVMDVERALIEELKIYPVFTG
;
A
#
# COMPACT_ATOMS: atom_id res chain seq x y z
N MET A 1 32.47 -8.25 1.73
CA MET A 1 31.62 -8.72 2.84
C MET A 1 31.44 -10.20 2.70
N GLU A 2 31.55 -10.94 3.80
CA GLU A 2 31.25 -12.37 3.81
C GLU A 2 29.74 -12.58 3.62
N PRO A 3 29.33 -13.62 2.87
CA PRO A 3 27.92 -13.96 2.76
C PRO A 3 27.34 -14.29 4.13
N PHE A 4 26.07 -13.94 4.37
CA PHE A 4 25.37 -14.34 5.58
C PHE A 4 25.45 -15.85 5.80
N ASP A 5 25.63 -16.28 7.04
CA ASP A 5 25.59 -17.69 7.39
C ASP A 5 24.17 -18.28 7.15
N ALA A 6 24.06 -19.61 7.21
CA ALA A 6 22.77 -20.26 7.00
C ALA A 6 21.71 -19.85 8.05
N PRO A 7 22.02 -19.76 9.36
CA PRO A 7 21.07 -19.28 10.36
C PRO A 7 20.55 -17.86 10.10
N GLU A 8 21.42 -16.91 9.76
CA GLU A 8 21.05 -15.52 9.52
C GLU A 8 20.17 -15.39 8.28
N ARG A 9 20.49 -16.12 7.19
CA ARG A 9 19.65 -16.19 5.99
C ARG A 9 18.26 -16.74 6.30
N LEU A 10 18.16 -17.84 7.04
CA LEU A 10 16.86 -18.40 7.42
C LEU A 10 16.03 -17.41 8.23
N ALA A 11 16.65 -16.66 9.12
CA ALA A 11 15.96 -15.66 9.91
C ALA A 11 15.59 -14.39 9.09
N LEU A 12 16.36 -14.01 8.06
CA LEU A 12 15.96 -12.99 7.09
C LEU A 12 14.72 -13.42 6.30
N ILE A 13 14.70 -14.66 5.81
CA ILE A 13 13.55 -15.24 5.10
C ILE A 13 12.32 -15.31 6.00
N ALA A 14 12.49 -15.76 7.25
CA ALA A 14 11.40 -15.84 8.22
C ALA A 14 10.82 -14.46 8.53
N GLU A 15 11.67 -13.45 8.69
CA GLU A 15 11.27 -12.06 8.90
C GLU A 15 10.52 -11.50 7.70
N TRP A 16 11.02 -11.73 6.48
CA TRP A 16 10.33 -11.34 5.24
C TRP A 16 8.94 -11.98 5.16
N LYS A 17 8.84 -13.30 5.35
CA LYS A 17 7.57 -14.03 5.31
C LYS A 17 6.60 -13.55 6.37
N ARG A 18 7.08 -13.26 7.59
CA ARG A 18 6.27 -12.71 8.67
C ARG A 18 5.66 -11.37 8.27
N GLN A 19 6.47 -10.42 7.78
CA GLN A 19 5.99 -9.10 7.38
C GLN A 19 5.11 -9.13 6.14
N ALA A 20 5.40 -10.03 5.18
CA ALA A 20 4.59 -10.23 3.98
C ALA A 20 3.23 -10.88 4.28
N ALA A 21 3.13 -11.68 5.34
CA ALA A 21 1.88 -12.28 5.80
C ALA A 21 0.99 -11.30 6.58
N GLU A 22 1.48 -10.12 6.95
CA GLU A 22 0.63 -9.09 7.58
C GLU A 22 -0.46 -8.65 6.60
N PRO A 23 -1.75 -8.65 7.02
CA PRO A 23 -2.84 -8.27 6.15
C PRO A 23 -2.64 -6.83 5.69
N LEU A 24 -2.58 -6.65 4.36
CA LEU A 24 -2.62 -5.32 3.77
C LEU A 24 -3.92 -4.64 4.19
N PRO A 25 -3.89 -3.34 4.55
CA PRO A 25 -5.11 -2.62 4.86
C PRO A 25 -6.07 -2.70 3.65
N PRO A 26 -7.38 -2.88 3.89
CA PRO A 26 -8.34 -3.05 2.81
C PRO A 26 -8.30 -1.83 1.89
N ASN A 27 -8.19 -2.07 0.58
CA ASN A 27 -8.22 -0.99 -0.41
C ASN A 27 -9.66 -0.52 -0.62
N LEU A 28 -10.07 0.49 0.16
CA LEU A 28 -11.43 1.05 0.10
C LEU A 28 -11.69 1.86 -1.19
N SER A 29 -10.65 2.15 -2.00
CA SER A 29 -10.84 2.88 -3.27
C SER A 29 -11.74 2.12 -4.24
N GLN A 30 -11.65 0.78 -4.27
CA GLN A 30 -12.49 -0.08 -5.12
C GLN A 30 -13.96 0.00 -4.72
N VAL A 31 -14.24 0.01 -3.41
CA VAL A 31 -15.60 0.20 -2.88
C VAL A 31 -16.14 1.58 -3.25
N GLY A 32 -15.31 2.62 -3.17
CA GLY A 32 -15.67 3.97 -3.60
C GLY A 32 -16.02 4.05 -5.10
N CYS A 33 -15.25 3.37 -5.95
CA CYS A 33 -15.49 3.31 -7.40
C CYS A 33 -16.79 2.56 -7.72
N LEU A 34 -17.01 1.39 -7.13
CA LEU A 34 -18.25 0.62 -7.26
C LEU A 34 -19.47 1.42 -6.79
N ALA A 35 -19.37 2.11 -5.66
CA ALA A 35 -20.44 2.97 -5.16
C ALA A 35 -20.75 4.13 -6.13
N MET A 36 -19.72 4.74 -6.72
CA MET A 36 -19.89 5.81 -7.71
C MET A 36 -20.55 5.30 -8.99
N LEU A 37 -20.12 4.14 -9.52
CA LEU A 37 -20.74 3.51 -10.69
C LEU A 37 -22.21 3.16 -10.43
N ALA A 38 -22.51 2.56 -9.28
CA ALA A 38 -23.89 2.26 -8.88
C ALA A 38 -24.75 3.52 -8.81
N ALA A 39 -24.23 4.62 -8.25
CA ALA A 39 -24.92 5.90 -8.20
C ALA A 39 -25.21 6.48 -9.59
N VAL A 40 -24.24 6.41 -10.52
CA VAL A 40 -24.41 6.86 -11.91
C VAL A 40 -25.43 6.00 -12.65
N VAL A 41 -25.36 4.68 -12.51
CA VAL A 41 -26.34 3.75 -13.11
C VAL A 41 -27.73 4.03 -12.57
N LEU A 42 -27.89 4.22 -11.25
CA LEU A 42 -29.17 4.61 -10.68
C LEU A 42 -29.65 5.93 -11.29
N PHE A 43 -28.82 6.96 -11.33
CA PHE A 43 -29.21 8.28 -11.83
C PHE A 43 -29.67 8.26 -13.30
N ILE A 44 -29.01 7.46 -14.14
CA ILE A 44 -29.33 7.35 -15.58
C ILE A 44 -30.51 6.40 -15.83
N ALA A 45 -30.58 5.27 -15.11
CA ALA A 45 -31.56 4.22 -15.36
C ALA A 45 -32.91 4.49 -14.69
N LEU A 46 -32.96 5.22 -13.55
CA LEU A 46 -34.21 5.45 -12.84
C LEU A 46 -35.27 6.21 -13.64
N PRO A 47 -34.93 7.33 -14.35
CA PRO A 47 -35.92 8.08 -15.11
C PRO A 47 -36.62 7.27 -16.21
N PRO A 48 -35.93 6.53 -17.10
CA PRO A 48 -36.59 5.69 -18.09
C PRO A 48 -37.34 4.51 -17.45
N LEU A 49 -36.83 3.91 -16.37
CA LEU A 49 -37.51 2.82 -15.67
C LEU A 49 -38.83 3.26 -15.03
N ALA A 50 -38.84 4.42 -14.37
CA ALA A 50 -40.06 5.00 -13.78
C ALA A 50 -41.12 5.33 -14.84
N ARG A 51 -40.70 5.79 -16.02
CA ARG A 51 -41.59 6.02 -17.17
C ARG A 51 -42.14 4.71 -17.74
N ALA A 52 -41.27 3.70 -17.93
CA ALA A 52 -41.66 2.40 -18.47
C ALA A 52 -42.69 1.68 -17.56
N LEU A 53 -42.51 1.77 -16.24
CA LEU A 53 -43.40 1.17 -15.25
C LEU A 53 -44.65 2.02 -14.96
N LYS A 54 -44.80 3.20 -15.59
CA LYS A 54 -45.90 4.17 -15.33
C LYS A 54 -46.08 4.52 -13.85
N VAL A 55 -44.99 4.49 -13.07
CA VAL A 55 -45.03 4.79 -11.64
C VAL A 55 -44.90 6.29 -11.45
N THR A 56 -46.00 6.97 -11.15
CA THR A 56 -45.98 8.35 -10.64
C THR A 56 -45.48 8.34 -9.20
N LEU A 57 -44.17 8.48 -9.03
CA LEU A 57 -43.56 8.65 -7.72
C LEU A 57 -44.05 9.96 -7.07
N PRO A 58 -44.51 9.93 -5.81
CA PRO A 58 -44.83 11.15 -5.07
C PRO A 58 -43.66 12.14 -5.07
N PRO A 59 -43.92 13.46 -5.03
CA PRO A 59 -42.86 14.48 -5.05
C PRO A 59 -41.79 14.27 -3.99
N ALA A 60 -42.21 13.87 -2.78
CA ALA A 60 -41.31 13.56 -1.67
C ALA A 60 -40.33 12.42 -2.01
N VAL A 61 -40.80 11.36 -2.68
CA VAL A 61 -39.96 10.20 -3.05
C VAL A 61 -38.94 10.59 -4.13
N ARG A 62 -39.32 11.45 -5.08
CA ARG A 62 -38.37 11.98 -6.08
C ARG A 62 -37.25 12.78 -5.42
N VAL A 63 -37.59 13.67 -4.48
CA VAL A 63 -36.60 14.48 -3.77
C VAL A 63 -35.66 13.57 -2.97
N THR A 64 -36.18 12.59 -2.22
CA THR A 64 -35.35 11.64 -1.46
C THR A 64 -34.39 10.87 -2.35
N VAL A 65 -34.84 10.37 -3.50
CA VAL A 65 -34.00 9.64 -4.44
C VAL A 65 -32.87 10.52 -5.00
N ILE A 66 -33.16 11.77 -5.36
CA ILE A 66 -32.15 12.72 -5.83
C ILE A 66 -31.13 13.00 -4.72
N VAL A 67 -31.58 13.25 -3.50
CA VAL A 67 -30.69 13.50 -2.35
C VAL A 67 -29.81 12.28 -2.08
N VAL A 68 -30.36 11.06 -2.06
CA VAL A 68 -29.59 9.83 -1.89
C VAL A 68 -28.58 9.63 -3.02
N ALA A 69 -28.96 9.87 -4.27
CA ALA A 69 -28.05 9.77 -5.42
C ALA A 69 -26.88 10.77 -5.30
N VAL A 70 -27.15 12.01 -4.90
CA VAL A 70 -26.12 13.03 -4.67
C VAL A 70 -25.21 12.65 -3.50
N VAL A 71 -25.76 12.17 -2.38
CA VAL A 71 -24.99 11.72 -1.22
C VAL A 71 -24.10 10.53 -1.59
N LEU A 72 -24.60 9.55 -2.35
CA LEU A 72 -23.80 8.42 -2.83
C LEU A 72 -22.71 8.86 -3.81
N LEU A 73 -22.98 9.83 -4.67
CA LEU A 73 -21.99 10.39 -5.60
C LEU A 73 -20.86 11.11 -4.84
N LEU A 74 -21.21 12.00 -3.91
CA LEU A 74 -20.24 12.75 -3.11
C LEU A 74 -19.49 11.83 -2.15
N GLY A 75 -20.19 10.94 -1.45
CA GLY A 75 -19.59 9.93 -0.58
C GLY A 75 -18.67 8.99 -1.34
N GLY A 76 -19.09 8.48 -2.50
CA GLY A 76 -18.28 7.63 -3.37
C GLY A 76 -17.04 8.35 -3.90
N ARG A 77 -17.15 9.65 -4.25
CA ARG A 77 -16.00 10.49 -4.64
C ARG A 77 -15.00 10.63 -3.49
N VAL A 78 -15.46 10.96 -2.29
CA VAL A 78 -14.59 11.08 -1.11
C VAL A 78 -13.93 9.74 -0.78
N VAL A 79 -14.68 8.64 -0.76
CA VAL A 79 -14.13 7.31 -0.47
C VAL A 79 -13.17 6.84 -1.57
N SER A 80 -13.43 7.12 -2.85
CA SER A 80 -12.50 6.76 -3.92
C SER A 80 -11.19 7.56 -3.85
N GLN A 81 -11.24 8.85 -3.50
CA GLN A 81 -10.05 9.70 -3.39
C GLN A 81 -9.25 9.44 -2.10
N PHE A 82 -9.91 9.17 -0.99
CA PHE A 82 -9.25 9.04 0.33
C PHE A 82 -9.17 7.59 0.85
N GLY A 83 -9.85 6.64 0.20
CA GLY A 83 -9.88 5.24 0.63
C GLY A 83 -8.61 4.46 0.32
N GLY A 84 -7.87 4.86 -0.72
CA GLY A 84 -6.58 4.25 -1.09
C GLY A 84 -5.36 4.86 -0.37
N THR A 85 -5.44 6.14 0.03
CA THR A 85 -4.28 6.88 0.56
C THR A 85 -3.84 6.41 1.94
N ARG A 86 -4.74 5.85 2.76
CA ARG A 86 -4.38 5.34 4.10
C ARG A 86 -3.44 4.15 4.06
N GLY A 87 -3.63 3.24 3.10
CA GLY A 87 -2.75 2.08 2.92
C GLY A 87 -1.35 2.51 2.51
N ARG A 88 -1.29 3.36 1.48
CA ARG A 88 -0.05 3.96 0.98
C ARG A 88 0.70 4.73 2.06
N GLN A 89 0.00 5.58 2.83
CA GLN A 89 0.62 6.37 3.89
C GLN A 89 1.17 5.49 5.01
N LYS A 90 0.47 4.41 5.39
CA LYS A 90 0.97 3.46 6.39
C LYS A 90 2.26 2.79 5.90
N VAL A 91 2.28 2.31 4.67
CA VAL A 91 3.45 1.68 4.04
C VAL A 91 4.63 2.66 3.97
N TRP A 92 4.38 3.90 3.55
CA TRP A 92 5.36 4.98 3.54
C TRP A 92 5.94 5.23 4.94
N ASN A 93 5.08 5.42 5.95
CA ASN A 93 5.51 5.69 7.32
C ASN A 93 6.33 4.53 7.91
N GLN A 94 5.99 3.28 7.59
CA GLN A 94 6.76 2.11 8.01
C GLN A 94 8.14 2.06 7.35
N SER A 95 8.21 2.33 6.05
CA SER A 95 9.47 2.42 5.31
C SER A 95 10.37 3.52 5.86
N GLU A 96 9.82 4.72 6.06
CA GLU A 96 10.53 5.87 6.63
C GLU A 96 11.01 5.62 8.06
N ALA A 97 10.19 5.00 8.90
CA ALA A 97 10.59 4.66 10.27
C ALA A 97 11.74 3.64 10.29
N ALA A 98 11.69 2.63 9.43
CA ALA A 98 12.74 1.63 9.30
C ALA A 98 14.05 2.25 8.76
N LEU A 99 13.95 3.12 7.75
CA LEU A 99 15.08 3.87 7.20
C LEU A 99 15.71 4.77 8.26
N ALA A 100 14.90 5.52 9.00
CA ALA A 100 15.36 6.38 10.09
C ALA A 100 16.03 5.58 11.21
N TRP A 101 15.47 4.42 11.58
CA TRP A 101 16.06 3.54 12.57
C TRP A 101 17.43 3.02 12.11
N LEU A 102 17.56 2.57 10.86
CA LEU A 102 18.84 2.10 10.30
C LEU A 102 19.89 3.21 10.22
N ALA A 103 19.48 4.42 9.83
CA ALA A 103 20.38 5.57 9.78
C ALA A 103 20.89 5.97 11.18
N ALA A 104 20.03 5.85 12.20
CA ALA A 104 20.37 6.24 13.57
C ALA A 104 21.22 5.20 14.30
N HIS A 105 20.92 3.91 14.13
CA HIS A 105 21.54 2.84 14.92
C HIS A 105 22.61 2.08 14.15
N GLY A 106 22.54 2.05 12.82
CA GLY A 106 23.52 1.40 11.94
C GLY A 106 23.90 0.00 12.43
N GLU A 107 25.20 -0.21 12.65
CA GLU A 107 25.75 -1.46 13.15
C GLU A 107 25.70 -1.62 14.69
N GLY A 108 25.45 -0.53 15.43
CA GLY A 108 25.40 -0.54 16.89
C GLY A 108 24.05 -0.94 17.48
N GLY A 109 23.02 -1.10 16.65
CA GLY A 109 21.69 -1.54 17.07
C GLY A 109 21.57 -3.04 17.33
N ASP A 110 20.46 -3.46 17.93
CA ASP A 110 20.14 -4.88 18.10
C ASP A 110 20.09 -5.59 16.73
N PRO A 111 20.76 -6.74 16.55
CA PRO A 111 20.78 -7.45 15.27
C PRO A 111 19.40 -7.85 14.75
N ALA A 112 18.46 -8.18 15.64
CA ALA A 112 17.11 -8.56 15.21
C ALA A 112 16.30 -7.34 14.75
N GLU A 113 16.41 -6.21 15.44
CA GLU A 113 15.83 -4.93 15.01
C GLU A 113 16.43 -4.45 13.69
N ARG A 114 17.76 -4.56 13.52
CA ARG A 114 18.45 -4.19 12.28
C ARG A 114 17.98 -5.00 11.08
N ARG A 115 17.87 -6.32 11.24
CA ARG A 115 17.27 -7.21 10.23
C ARG A 115 15.83 -6.81 9.93
N ARG A 116 15.00 -6.60 10.95
CA ARG A 116 13.60 -6.20 10.77
C ARG A 116 13.50 -4.92 9.97
N ALA A 117 14.28 -3.89 10.31
CA ALA A 117 14.28 -2.62 9.62
C ALA A 117 14.77 -2.76 8.17
N ALA A 118 15.85 -3.50 7.92
CA ALA A 118 16.35 -3.74 6.56
C ALA A 118 15.30 -4.46 5.70
N VAL A 119 14.69 -5.52 6.22
CA VAL A 119 13.60 -6.23 5.56
C VAL A 119 12.41 -5.31 5.31
N THR A 120 12.02 -4.46 6.27
CA THR A 120 10.91 -3.51 6.11
C THR A 120 11.18 -2.51 5.00
N VAL A 121 12.39 -1.93 4.93
CA VAL A 121 12.74 -0.99 3.84
C VAL A 121 12.62 -1.67 2.48
N LEU A 122 13.14 -2.88 2.32
CA LEU A 122 13.08 -3.61 1.05
C LEU A 122 11.65 -4.04 0.68
N LEU A 123 10.90 -4.60 1.64
CA LEU A 123 9.52 -5.05 1.42
C LEU A 123 8.58 -3.90 1.09
N ARG A 124 8.83 -2.72 1.66
CA ARG A 124 7.98 -1.52 1.50
C ARG A 124 8.53 -0.52 0.49
N ALA A 125 9.61 -0.84 -0.23
CA ALA A 125 10.16 0.00 -1.29
C ALA A 125 9.18 0.18 -2.46
N TYR A 126 8.32 -0.82 -2.70
CA TYR A 126 7.28 -0.79 -3.70
C TYR A 126 5.92 -1.10 -3.08
N HIS A 127 4.88 -0.46 -3.61
CA HIS A 127 3.49 -0.77 -3.27
C HIS A 127 2.73 -1.11 -4.54
N SER A 128 2.08 -2.27 -4.55
CA SER A 128 1.16 -2.66 -5.62
C SER A 128 -0.27 -2.38 -5.18
N ASP A 129 -0.94 -1.51 -5.93
CA ASP A 129 -2.36 -1.16 -5.76
C ASP A 129 -3.25 -1.93 -6.78
N GLY A 130 -2.74 -3.04 -7.35
CA GLY A 130 -3.38 -3.82 -8.41
C GLY A 130 -2.56 -3.78 -9.71
N PRO A 131 -3.09 -3.21 -10.82
CA PRO A 131 -2.37 -3.20 -12.11
C PRO A 131 -1.16 -2.26 -12.12
N THR A 132 -1.02 -1.40 -11.10
CA THR A 132 0.06 -0.43 -10.98
C THR A 132 0.89 -0.70 -9.74
N THR A 133 2.21 -0.66 -9.92
CA THR A 133 3.19 -0.63 -8.83
C THR A 133 3.78 0.77 -8.74
N THR A 134 3.79 1.35 -7.55
CA THR A 134 4.38 2.67 -7.29
C THR A 134 5.59 2.49 -6.38
N ALA A 135 6.71 3.13 -6.72
CA ALA A 135 7.84 3.26 -5.81
C ALA A 135 7.44 4.12 -4.60
N MET A 136 7.75 3.64 -3.41
CA MET A 136 7.48 4.30 -2.12
C MET A 136 8.75 4.85 -1.49
N LEU A 137 9.89 4.73 -2.16
CA LEU A 137 11.17 5.17 -1.65
C LEU A 137 11.92 5.87 -2.78
N ASP A 138 12.43 7.07 -2.49
CA ASP A 138 13.46 7.69 -3.31
C ASP A 138 14.79 7.00 -3.01
N VAL A 139 15.25 6.15 -3.93
CA VAL A 139 16.42 5.29 -3.74
C VAL A 139 17.68 6.11 -3.51
N GLU A 140 17.87 7.22 -4.22
CA GLU A 140 19.06 8.06 -4.09
C GLU A 140 19.08 8.80 -2.75
N ALA A 141 17.93 9.34 -2.33
CA ALA A 141 17.79 9.94 -1.00
C ALA A 141 18.00 8.89 0.11
N ALA A 142 17.47 7.67 -0.08
CA ALA A 142 17.63 6.58 0.88
C ALA A 142 19.08 6.09 0.99
N ARG A 143 19.81 5.95 -0.12
CA ARG A 143 21.26 5.62 -0.12
C ARG A 143 22.04 6.63 0.71
N THR A 144 21.79 7.91 0.47
CA THR A 144 22.44 9.01 1.20
C THR A 144 22.13 8.95 2.70
N ARG A 145 20.87 8.69 3.08
CA ARG A 145 20.44 8.61 4.49
C ARG A 145 20.96 7.37 5.21
N LEU A 146 21.05 6.23 4.53
CA LEU A 146 21.56 4.99 5.12
C LEU A 146 23.04 5.08 5.47
N GLY A 147 23.83 5.81 4.68
CA GLY A 147 25.26 6.02 4.94
C GLY A 147 26.00 4.70 5.19
N ALA A 148 26.57 4.55 6.39
CA ALA A 148 27.30 3.35 6.79
C ALA A 148 26.44 2.08 6.88
N ALA A 149 25.11 2.19 7.02
CA ALA A 149 24.22 1.03 7.07
C ALA A 149 23.89 0.46 5.67
N LEU A 150 24.19 1.20 4.59
CA LEU A 150 23.84 0.81 3.22
C LEU A 150 24.41 -0.56 2.81
N PRO A 151 25.70 -0.88 3.06
CA PRO A 151 26.26 -2.18 2.70
C PRO A 151 25.48 -3.36 3.31
N TYR A 152 25.09 -3.26 4.58
CA TYR A 152 24.28 -4.28 5.25
C TYR A 152 22.92 -4.46 4.56
N VAL A 153 22.23 -3.37 4.23
CA VAL A 153 20.93 -3.43 3.53
C VAL A 153 21.09 -4.08 2.14
N MET A 154 22.16 -3.78 1.41
CA MET A 154 22.46 -4.39 0.12
C MET A 154 22.82 -5.88 0.23
N ASP A 155 23.49 -6.29 1.30
CA ASP A 155 23.75 -7.71 1.57
C ASP A 155 22.45 -8.45 1.88
N VAL A 156 21.55 -7.84 2.67
CA VAL A 156 20.23 -8.40 2.97
C VAL A 156 19.42 -8.54 1.69
N GLU A 157 19.44 -7.52 0.83
CA GLU A 157 18.80 -7.57 -0.47
C GLU A 157 19.34 -8.71 -1.34
N ARG A 158 20.66 -8.86 -1.46
CA ARG A 158 21.26 -9.95 -2.24
C ARG A 158 20.81 -11.32 -1.74
N ALA A 159 20.82 -11.54 -0.43
CA ALA A 159 20.34 -12.80 0.16
C ALA A 159 18.85 -13.07 -0.16
N LEU A 160 18.01 -12.03 -0.10
CA LEU A 160 16.59 -12.17 -0.42
C LEU A 160 16.33 -12.33 -1.93
N ILE A 161 17.16 -11.72 -2.80
CA ILE A 161 17.11 -11.95 -4.25
C ILE A 161 17.45 -13.40 -4.56
N GLU A 162 18.49 -13.95 -3.96
CA GLU A 162 18.91 -15.34 -4.18
C GLU A 162 17.80 -16.33 -3.79
N GLU A 163 17.20 -16.15 -2.61
CA GLU A 163 16.28 -17.09 -1.98
C GLU A 163 14.80 -16.89 -2.39
N LEU A 164 14.35 -15.64 -2.49
CA LEU A 164 12.95 -15.28 -2.71
C LEU A 164 12.67 -14.59 -4.05
N LYS A 165 13.70 -14.33 -4.85
CA LYS A 165 13.59 -13.66 -6.17
C LYS A 165 12.86 -12.31 -6.09
N ILE A 166 13.13 -11.54 -5.05
CA ILE A 166 12.58 -10.18 -4.90
C ILE A 166 13.15 -9.24 -5.99
N TYR A 167 12.45 -8.14 -6.27
CA TYR A 167 12.96 -7.10 -7.15
C TYR A 167 14.09 -6.31 -6.45
N PRO A 168 15.19 -5.99 -7.15
CA PRO A 168 16.25 -5.16 -6.58
C PRO A 168 15.75 -3.72 -6.37
N VAL A 169 16.15 -3.14 -5.25
CA VAL A 169 15.92 -1.76 -4.80
C VAL A 169 17.23 -0.97 -4.84
N PHE A 170 18.33 -1.52 -4.27
CA PHE A 170 19.62 -0.83 -4.13
C PHE A 170 20.76 -1.42 -4.98
N THR A 171 20.60 -2.64 -5.49
CA THR A 171 21.59 -3.35 -6.31
C THR A 171 21.29 -3.27 -7.81
N GLY A 172 20.20 -2.60 -8.19
CA GLY A 172 19.83 -2.33 -9.58
C GLY A 172 20.59 -1.16 -10.20
#